data_AF-A0AB37HG83-F1
#
_entry.id   AF-A0AB37HG83-F1
#
_cell.length_a   1.000
_cell.length_b   1.000
_cell.length_c   1.000
_cell.angle_alpha   90.00
_cell.angle_beta   90.00
_cell.angle_gamma   90.00
#
_symmetry.space_group_name_H-M   'P 1'
#
loop_
_entity.id
_entity.type
_entity.pdbx_description
1 polymer ?
#
loop_
_entity_poly.entity_id
_entity_poly.type
_entity_poly.pdbx_seq_one_letter_code
_entity_poly.pdbx_strand_id
1 'polypeptide(L)'
;MLRKKNVIYLTLLLLLIISFLLYFQWDGFSAKSDQNKIHSIQQDIFIEHHNNQFYIKQIIPSLSGGNYTIDWPQAANNRECLNENNQCQWTNDEKTNVKIKSGKITLKYTINMEDESTLLLKNWVAKFNNQQVAASKVHLIESIS
;
A
#
# COMPACT_ATOMS: atom_id res chain seq x y z
N MET A 1 -17.48 59.43 15.44
CA MET A 1 -16.98 59.16 14.08
C MET A 1 -15.57 58.58 14.18
N LEU A 2 -15.39 57.26 14.00
CA LEU A 2 -14.03 56.71 13.91
C LEU A 2 -13.33 57.38 12.72
N ARG A 3 -12.20 58.04 12.98
CA ARG A 3 -11.35 58.66 11.95
C ARG A 3 -11.06 57.60 10.88
N LYS A 4 -11.32 57.89 9.59
CA LYS A 4 -11.13 56.96 8.44
C LYS A 4 -9.80 56.18 8.50
N LYS A 5 -8.72 56.78 9.00
CA LYS A 5 -7.43 56.13 9.23
C LYS A 5 -7.51 54.94 10.20
N ASN A 6 -8.23 55.07 11.31
CA ASN A 6 -8.35 54.01 12.32
C ASN A 6 -9.15 52.81 11.78
N VAL A 7 -10.11 53.05 10.89
CA VAL A 7 -10.86 51.98 10.21
C VAL A 7 -9.93 51.21 9.27
N ILE A 8 -9.09 51.91 8.50
CA ILE A 8 -8.11 51.28 7.59
C ILE A 8 -7.11 50.41 8.36
N TYR A 9 -6.54 50.91 9.46
CA TYR A 9 -5.62 50.14 10.30
C TYR A 9 -6.30 48.90 10.92
N LEU A 10 -7.55 49.02 11.35
CA LEU A 10 -8.32 47.90 11.88
C LEU A 10 -8.54 46.82 10.81
N THR A 11 -8.92 47.19 9.59
CA THR A 11 -9.08 46.23 8.49
C THR A 11 -7.78 45.54 8.10
N LEU A 12 -6.65 46.26 8.08
CA LEU A 12 -5.34 45.68 7.78
C LEU A 12 -4.91 44.69 8.87
N LEU A 13 -5.13 45.03 10.15
CA LEU A 13 -4.88 44.12 11.26
C LEU A 13 -5.72 42.84 11.14
N LEU A 14 -7.00 42.96 10.80
CA LEU A 14 -7.90 41.82 10.65
C LEU A 14 -7.43 40.88 9.51
N LEU A 15 -7.04 41.45 8.37
CA LEU A 15 -6.52 40.69 7.23
C LEU A 15 -5.24 39.92 7.58
N LEU A 16 -4.38 40.53 8.39
CA LEU A 16 -3.13 39.91 8.83
C LEU A 16 -3.42 38.72 9.76
N ILE A 17 -4.36 38.87 10.70
CA ILE A 17 -4.79 37.78 11.60
C ILE A 17 -5.43 36.64 10.79
N ILE A 18 -6.30 36.95 9.83
CA ILE A 18 -6.95 35.93 8.98
C ILE A 18 -5.90 35.17 8.16
N SER A 19 -4.92 35.87 7.57
CA SER A 19 -3.86 35.24 6.79
C SER A 19 -3.00 34.31 7.66
N PHE A 20 -2.69 34.71 8.89
CA PHE A 20 -1.95 33.91 9.85
C PHE A 20 -2.73 32.66 10.28
N LEU A 21 -4.03 32.80 10.57
CA LEU A 21 -4.89 31.67 10.90
C LEU A 21 -5.03 30.68 9.73
N LEU A 22 -5.17 31.19 8.50
CA LEU A 22 -5.23 30.34 7.30
C LEU A 22 -3.93 29.59 7.07
N TYR A 23 -2.77 30.23 7.31
CA TYR A 23 -1.47 29.56 7.22
C TYR A 23 -1.35 28.40 8.21
N PHE A 24 -1.70 28.62 9.48
CA PHE A 24 -1.67 27.56 10.50
C PHE A 24 -2.68 26.44 10.22
N GLN A 25 -3.86 26.78 9.71
CA GLN A 25 -4.85 25.78 9.28
C GLN A 25 -4.31 24.95 8.11
N TRP A 26 -3.67 25.59 7.13
CA TRP A 26 -3.08 24.92 5.97
C TRP A 26 -1.92 24.01 6.35
N ASP A 27 -1.02 24.47 7.23
CA ASP A 27 0.12 23.69 7.72
C ASP A 27 -0.36 22.44 8.49
N GLY A 28 -1.31 22.62 9.41
CA GLY A 28 -1.91 21.52 10.16
C GLY A 28 -2.71 20.53 9.29
N PHE A 29 -3.40 21.01 8.26
CA PHE A 29 -4.11 20.15 7.30
C PHE A 29 -3.14 19.39 6.39
N SER A 30 -2.10 20.05 5.89
CA SER A 30 -1.08 19.45 5.00
C SER A 30 -0.29 18.37 5.73
N ALA A 31 0.11 18.61 6.99
CA ALA A 31 0.81 17.64 7.80
C ALA A 31 -0.02 16.38 8.11
N LYS A 32 -1.35 16.52 8.28
CA LYS A 32 -2.27 15.39 8.53
C LYS A 32 -2.69 14.65 7.26
N SER A 33 -2.74 15.34 6.13
CA SER A 33 -3.05 14.76 4.81
C SER A 33 -2.02 13.71 4.41
N ASP A 34 -0.73 13.96 4.64
CA ASP A 34 0.32 13.01 4.25
C ASP A 34 0.44 11.80 5.19
N GLN A 35 0.05 11.91 6.46
CA GLN A 35 0.09 10.79 7.42
C GLN A 35 -1.08 9.80 7.27
N ASN A 36 -2.19 10.22 6.64
CA ASN A 36 -3.41 9.41 6.46
C ASN A 36 -3.73 9.10 5.00
N LYS A 37 -2.81 9.34 4.05
CA LYS A 37 -2.96 8.85 2.69
C LYS A 37 -2.82 7.33 2.69
N ILE A 38 -3.96 6.66 2.83
CA ILE A 38 -4.12 5.29 2.39
C ILE A 38 -3.79 5.30 0.90
N HIS A 39 -2.55 4.96 0.56
CA HIS A 39 -2.13 4.89 -0.83
C HIS A 39 -2.84 3.70 -1.47
N SER A 40 -3.63 4.01 -2.48
CA SER A 40 -4.43 3.04 -3.20
C SER A 40 -3.52 2.34 -4.22
N ILE A 41 -3.26 1.04 -4.03
CA ILE A 41 -2.34 0.27 -4.89
C ILE A 41 -3.10 -0.47 -5.99
N GLN A 42 -2.50 -0.53 -7.17
CA GLN A 42 -2.89 -1.47 -8.22
C GLN A 42 -2.07 -2.73 -8.09
N GLN A 43 -2.65 -3.88 -8.45
CA GLN A 43 -1.93 -5.14 -8.45
C GLN A 43 -2.36 -6.06 -9.59
N ASP A 44 -1.38 -6.77 -10.13
CA ASP A 44 -1.58 -7.88 -11.06
C ASP A 44 -1.20 -9.16 -10.33
N ILE A 45 -2.12 -10.12 -10.27
CA ILE A 45 -1.90 -11.39 -9.60
C ILE A 45 -2.00 -12.51 -10.62
N PHE A 46 -0.94 -13.31 -10.71
CA PHE A 46 -0.85 -14.48 -11.55
C PHE A 46 -0.91 -15.71 -10.65
N ILE A 47 -1.82 -16.62 -10.96
CA ILE A 47 -2.02 -17.87 -10.26
C ILE A 47 -1.80 -18.96 -11.30
N GLU A 48 -0.79 -19.79 -11.08
CA GLU A 48 -0.55 -20.98 -11.88
C GLU A 48 -0.89 -22.21 -11.04
N HIS A 49 -1.79 -23.04 -11.53
CA HIS A 49 -2.19 -24.29 -10.90
C HIS A 49 -1.56 -25.47 -11.64
N HIS A 50 -0.74 -26.24 -10.93
CA HIS A 50 -0.28 -27.56 -11.39
C HIS A 50 0.11 -28.41 -10.17
N ASN A 51 0.03 -29.74 -10.30
CA ASN A 51 0.45 -30.69 -9.25
C ASN A 51 -0.17 -30.42 -7.86
N ASN A 52 -1.46 -30.07 -7.80
CA ASN A 52 -2.19 -29.78 -6.56
C ASN A 52 -1.60 -28.60 -5.75
N GLN A 53 -0.91 -27.69 -6.45
CA GLN A 53 -0.28 -26.50 -5.88
C GLN A 53 -0.63 -25.26 -6.69
N PHE A 54 -0.86 -24.17 -5.97
CA PHE A 54 -1.02 -22.85 -6.54
C PHE A 54 0.28 -22.06 -6.37
N TYR A 55 0.88 -21.70 -7.49
CA TYR A 55 2.04 -20.82 -7.57
C TYR A 55 1.53 -19.40 -7.82
N ILE A 56 1.69 -18.54 -6.83
CA ILE A 56 1.12 -17.19 -6.86
C ILE A 56 2.25 -16.18 -7.02
N LYS A 57 2.11 -15.32 -8.02
CA LYS A 57 2.98 -14.18 -8.29
C LYS A 57 2.14 -12.92 -8.30
N GLN A 58 2.37 -12.05 -7.33
CA GLN A 58 1.68 -10.77 -7.20
C GLN A 58 2.64 -9.64 -7.52
N ILE A 59 2.29 -8.81 -8.50
CA ILE A 59 3.08 -7.68 -8.96
C ILE A 59 2.37 -6.40 -8.56
N ILE A 60 3.07 -5.55 -7.84
CA ILE A 60 2.65 -4.19 -7.49
C ILE A 60 3.56 -3.25 -8.27
N PRO A 61 3.07 -2.56 -9.32
CA PRO A 61 3.91 -1.81 -10.25
C PRO A 61 4.55 -0.58 -9.61
N SER A 62 3.91 0.02 -8.60
CA SER A 62 4.46 1.18 -7.89
C SER A 62 4.02 1.17 -6.44
N LEU A 63 5.01 1.15 -5.55
CA LEU A 63 4.84 1.30 -4.11
C LEU A 63 5.78 2.40 -3.60
N SER A 64 5.29 3.26 -2.71
CA SER A 64 6.13 4.28 -2.07
C SER A 64 7.15 3.63 -1.12
N GLY A 65 8.28 4.31 -0.91
CA GLY A 65 9.29 3.87 0.04
C GLY A 65 8.75 3.86 1.47
N GLY A 66 9.03 2.81 2.23
CA GLY A 66 8.56 2.68 3.61
C GLY A 66 8.82 1.30 4.21
N ASN A 67 8.40 1.16 5.47
CA ASN A 67 8.33 -0.12 6.15
C ASN A 67 6.90 -0.64 6.04
N TYR A 68 6.77 -1.91 5.67
CA TYR A 68 5.49 -2.55 5.44
C TYR A 68 5.42 -3.88 6.16
N THR A 69 4.22 -4.21 6.64
CA THR A 69 3.88 -5.54 7.14
C THR A 69 3.03 -6.24 6.08
N ILE A 70 3.48 -7.43 5.68
CA ILE A 70 2.79 -8.32 4.76
C ILE A 70 2.01 -9.34 5.58
N ASP A 71 0.70 -9.28 5.44
CA ASP A 71 -0.23 -10.28 5.94
C ASP A 71 -0.31 -11.40 4.91
N TRP A 72 0.47 -12.44 5.14
CA TRP A 72 0.48 -13.64 4.31
C TRP A 72 -0.77 -14.49 4.55
N PRO A 73 -1.27 -15.16 3.51
CA PRO A 73 -2.30 -16.16 3.71
C PRO A 73 -1.74 -17.37 4.48
N GLN A 74 -2.56 -18.00 5.34
CA GLN A 74 -2.10 -19.01 6.31
C GLN A 74 -1.35 -20.18 5.64
N ALA A 75 -1.82 -20.62 4.47
CA ALA A 75 -1.23 -21.71 3.71
C ALA A 75 -0.03 -21.30 2.81
N ALA A 76 0.43 -20.05 2.88
CA ALA A 76 1.55 -19.57 2.06
C ALA A 76 2.89 -20.10 2.55
N ASN A 77 3.53 -20.86 1.67
CA ASN A 77 4.90 -21.36 1.79
C ASN A 77 5.82 -20.68 0.76
N ASN A 78 7.13 -20.88 0.90
CA ASN A 78 8.15 -20.37 -0.04
C ASN A 78 8.02 -18.86 -0.34
N ARG A 79 7.82 -18.07 0.72
CA ARG A 79 7.59 -16.62 0.63
C ARG A 79 8.85 -15.91 0.17
N GLU A 80 8.71 -15.15 -0.91
CA GLU A 80 9.77 -14.36 -1.51
C GLU A 80 9.25 -12.98 -1.90
N CYS A 81 10.12 -11.99 -1.77
CA CYS A 81 9.93 -10.66 -2.32
C CYS A 81 11.08 -10.35 -3.26
N LEU A 82 10.75 -10.15 -4.53
CA LEU A 82 11.70 -9.82 -5.58
C LEU A 82 11.48 -8.37 -6.00
N ASN A 83 12.59 -7.66 -6.16
CA ASN A 83 12.63 -6.35 -6.79
C ASN A 83 13.88 -6.33 -7.68
N GLU A 84 13.75 -5.75 -8.88
CA GLU A 84 14.80 -5.64 -9.90
C GLU A 84 16.10 -5.02 -9.36
N ASN A 85 16.04 -4.28 -8.23
CA ASN A 85 17.20 -3.59 -7.63
C ASN A 85 17.53 -4.01 -6.18
N ASN A 86 17.14 -5.20 -5.71
CA ASN A 86 17.43 -5.68 -4.34
C ASN A 86 16.91 -4.76 -3.22
N GLN A 87 15.84 -4.02 -3.50
CA GLN A 87 15.28 -3.01 -2.59
C GLN A 87 14.21 -3.57 -1.64
N CYS A 88 13.98 -4.87 -1.67
CA CYS A 88 13.10 -5.57 -0.74
C CYS A 88 13.97 -6.22 0.33
N GLN A 89 14.01 -5.62 1.52
CA GLN A 89 14.85 -6.10 2.62
C GLN A 89 13.95 -6.56 3.76
N TRP A 90 13.98 -7.87 4.03
CA TRP A 90 13.31 -8.43 5.19
C TRP A 90 13.92 -7.82 6.45
N THR A 91 13.07 -7.33 7.34
CA THR A 91 13.50 -6.81 8.65
C THR A 91 13.32 -7.85 9.75
N ASN A 92 12.77 -9.03 9.44
CA ASN A 92 12.63 -10.16 10.34
C ASN A 92 12.77 -11.51 9.62
N ASP A 93 13.16 -12.53 10.36
CA ASP A 93 13.38 -13.88 9.84
C ASP A 93 12.07 -14.57 9.39
N GLU A 94 10.93 -14.18 9.98
CA GLU A 94 9.60 -14.69 9.63
C GLU A 94 9.08 -14.14 8.29
N LYS A 95 9.82 -13.23 7.65
CA LYS A 95 9.48 -12.59 6.36
C LYS A 95 8.10 -11.92 6.35
N THR A 96 7.68 -11.32 7.47
CA THR A 96 6.42 -10.58 7.56
C THR A 96 6.63 -9.07 7.45
N ASN A 97 7.81 -8.57 7.81
CA ASN A 97 8.13 -7.15 7.77
C ASN A 97 9.21 -6.89 6.74
N VAL A 98 8.95 -5.88 5.90
CA VAL A 98 9.81 -5.57 4.77
C VAL A 98 10.02 -4.08 4.62
N LYS A 99 11.28 -3.70 4.39
CA LYS A 99 11.65 -2.35 4.02
C LYS A 99 11.74 -2.26 2.51
N ILE A 100 10.98 -1.33 1.94
CA ILE A 100 10.90 -1.08 0.50
C ILE A 100 11.42 0.33 0.24
N LYS A 101 12.37 0.48 -0.68
CA LYS A 101 12.90 1.82 -1.04
C LYS A 101 11.94 2.60 -1.92
N SER A 102 11.42 1.99 -2.98
CA SER A 102 10.28 2.45 -3.81
C SER A 102 10.20 1.61 -5.09
N GLY A 103 9.09 1.71 -5.81
CA GLY A 103 8.94 1.16 -7.16
C GLY A 103 8.23 -0.19 -7.21
N LYS A 104 8.54 -0.98 -8.24
CA LYS A 104 7.85 -2.24 -8.54
C LYS A 104 8.28 -3.36 -7.60
N ILE A 105 7.30 -4.05 -7.04
CA ILE A 105 7.51 -5.17 -6.11
C ILE A 105 6.83 -6.41 -6.67
N THR A 106 7.50 -7.55 -6.56
CA THR A 106 6.93 -8.85 -6.92
C THR A 106 6.98 -9.77 -5.70
N LEU A 107 5.82 -10.19 -5.22
CA LEU A 107 5.70 -11.24 -4.21
C LEU A 107 5.53 -12.58 -4.91
N LYS A 108 6.21 -13.61 -4.42
CA LYS A 108 6.04 -14.99 -4.84
C LYS A 108 5.81 -15.89 -3.63
N TYR A 109 4.88 -16.81 -3.74
CA TYR A 109 4.57 -17.78 -2.70
C TYR A 109 3.76 -18.94 -3.30
N THR A 110 3.74 -20.06 -2.58
CA THR A 110 3.03 -21.27 -2.98
C THR A 110 1.98 -21.62 -1.93
N ILE A 111 0.79 -22.05 -2.38
CA ILE A 111 -0.25 -22.60 -1.52
C ILE A 111 -0.50 -24.04 -1.94
N ASN A 112 -0.40 -24.98 -1.00
CA ASN A 112 -0.74 -26.38 -1.24
C ASN A 112 -2.26 -26.56 -1.09
N MET A 113 -2.88 -27.37 -1.95
CA MET A 113 -4.28 -27.76 -1.77
C MET A 113 -4.37 -28.87 -0.72
N GLU A 114 -5.15 -28.63 0.34
CA GLU A 114 -5.42 -29.63 1.39
C GLU A 114 -6.55 -30.60 0.99
N ASP A 115 -7.47 -30.19 0.10
CA ASP A 115 -8.64 -30.97 -0.30
C ASP A 115 -8.93 -30.82 -1.81
N GLU A 116 -8.98 -31.93 -2.55
CA GLU A 116 -9.27 -31.96 -4.00
C GLU A 116 -10.74 -31.60 -4.33
N SER A 117 -11.61 -31.59 -3.32
CA SER A 117 -13.08 -31.56 -3.51
C SER A 117 -13.68 -30.17 -3.69
N THR A 118 -12.93 -29.09 -3.39
CA THR A 118 -13.42 -27.71 -3.58
C THR A 118 -12.36 -26.78 -4.16
N LEU A 119 -12.59 -26.31 -5.39
CA LEU A 119 -11.74 -25.38 -6.14
C LEU A 119 -11.74 -23.94 -5.60
N LEU A 120 -12.40 -23.68 -4.47
CA LEU A 120 -12.60 -22.33 -3.93
C LEU A 120 -11.44 -21.92 -3.04
N LEU A 121 -10.42 -21.32 -3.65
CA LEU A 121 -9.31 -20.69 -2.95
C LEU A 121 -9.84 -19.46 -2.18
N LYS A 122 -9.81 -19.52 -0.85
CA LYS A 122 -10.14 -18.39 0.04
C LYS A 122 -8.88 -17.83 0.66
N ASN A 123 -8.85 -16.52 0.89
CA ASN A 123 -7.72 -15.83 1.53
C ASN A 123 -6.36 -16.24 0.92
N TRP A 124 -6.16 -15.98 -0.38
CA TRP A 124 -4.95 -16.38 -1.10
C TRP A 124 -4.09 -15.21 -1.56
N VAL A 125 -4.52 -13.99 -1.33
CA VAL A 125 -3.80 -12.77 -1.70
C VAL A 125 -3.02 -12.26 -0.48
N ALA A 126 -1.73 -11.96 -0.66
CA ALA A 126 -0.95 -11.27 0.35
C ALA A 126 -1.38 -9.80 0.47
N LYS A 127 -1.60 -9.33 1.70
CA LYS A 127 -2.08 -7.97 1.97
C LYS A 127 -1.01 -7.12 2.63
N PHE A 128 -1.09 -5.81 2.43
CA PHE A 128 -0.25 -4.83 3.10
C PHE A 128 -1.11 -4.05 4.09
N ASN A 129 -0.81 -4.11 5.40
CA ASN A 129 -1.70 -3.56 6.45
C ASN A 129 -1.98 -2.05 6.33
N ASN A 130 -1.08 -1.30 5.68
CA ASN A 130 -1.18 0.14 5.53
C ASN A 130 -1.52 0.58 4.10
N GLN A 131 -2.02 -0.31 3.24
CA GLN A 131 -2.36 0.02 1.85
C GLN A 131 -3.76 -0.48 1.51
N GLN A 132 -4.53 0.32 0.79
CA GLN A 132 -5.81 -0.13 0.24
C GLN A 132 -5.61 -0.57 -1.21
N VAL A 133 -6.18 -1.70 -1.57
CA VAL A 133 -6.15 -2.16 -2.96
C VAL A 133 -7.21 -1.39 -3.75
N ALA A 134 -6.79 -0.60 -4.73
CA ALA A 134 -7.66 0.16 -5.63
C ALA A 134 -8.30 -0.76 -6.68
N ALA A 135 -7.47 -1.62 -7.27
CA ALA A 135 -7.85 -2.52 -8.35
C ALA A 135 -6.94 -3.75 -8.34
N SER A 136 -7.52 -4.90 -8.67
CA SER A 136 -6.80 -6.16 -8.85
C SER A 136 -7.11 -6.75 -10.20
N LYS A 137 -6.08 -7.10 -10.96
CA LYS A 137 -6.22 -7.93 -12.15
C LYS A 137 -5.73 -9.33 -11.81
N VAL A 138 -6.58 -10.32 -12.04
CA VAL A 138 -6.27 -11.72 -11.71
C VAL A 138 -6.15 -12.51 -13.00
N HIS A 139 -5.03 -13.19 -13.14
CA HIS A 139 -4.70 -14.09 -14.24
C HIS A 139 -4.59 -15.50 -13.65
N LEU A 140 -5.52 -16.37 -14.01
CA LEU A 140 -5.49 -17.78 -13.62
C LEU A 140 -5.07 -18.61 -14.84
N ILE A 141 -4.05 -19.44 -14.66
CA ILE A 141 -3.56 -20.38 -15.67
C ILE A 141 -3.63 -21.77 -15.05
N GLU A 142 -4.29 -22.68 -15.74
CA GLU A 142 -4.31 -24.10 -15.42
C GLU A 142 -3.36 -24.82 -16.37
N SER A 143 -2.33 -25.46 -15.82
CA SER A 143 -1.37 -26.24 -16.57
C SER A 143 -1.68 -27.71 -16.37
N ILE A 144 -2.25 -28.35 -17.39
CA ILE A 144 -2.48 -29.80 -17.43
C ILE A 144 -1.16 -30.45 -17.83
N SER A 145 -0.49 -31.10 -16.89
CA SER A 145 0.70 -31.93 -17.15
C SER A 145 0.30 -33.34 -17.59
#